data_AF-H0SNM2-F1
#
_entry.id   AF-H0SNM2-F1
#
_cell.length_a   1.000
_cell.length_b   1.000
_cell.length_c   1.000
_cell.angle_alpha   90.00
_cell.angle_beta   90.00
_cell.angle_gamma   90.00
#
_symmetry.space_group_name_H-M   'P 1'
#
loop_
_entity.id
_entity.type
_entity.pdbx_description
1 polymer ?
#
loop_
_entity_poly.entity_id
_entity_poly.type
_entity_poly.pdbx_seq_one_letter_code
_entity_poly.pdbx_strand_id
1 'polypeptide(L)'
;MNFAYRFLGSTSASSDAAASSFTFAPDTLRAPTFFTGKVARHLAFREAISALHHVVVSDLRFKPRDRTAYFEWLKQNEANFLAEATAQSEALKPRIAELQARIRGLDQQRNLLMQPYWKAQRAYFDYLYKQDRDAWIVLDPVITVHPDEIFFECFSLDESSYGRLSCDHDVFESLGEMALGTTNIDYSHALYDEFQKIRSYRDTTLTIDPSGFEVQTGGDADFREEKIDLPDSWVRGFLQVSSAMTLPAHVFDLHPVDMANILTRLAQKKEKAGPRSLRFVLTPDAPVEVVIEPWNERLRFRRSIYRGPSAAEIRIWGRRRLAILGRTLALARSVRVHLTGSGLPSFFVVDFGGLRFTLGLSGWTANDWSSAGQFDLLAPRHKVDHDTAQRIFAALGSAHAATPAELARQTGTGEPLVHAALTAYTQAGRVMFDLDKSLYRLRELTREPLSPEQLRFASPQEEKADRLIDANLVTIGRIDRNQGARAVTGSVLDNARNEQVSLVIDGDDRLVEARCSCHFYVHNKMARGPCEHMLALRRIVHAQVDGVAQDGQAGGQAIA
;
A
#
# COMPACT_ATOMS: atom_id res chain seq x y z
N MET A 1 19.86 16.09 -9.06
CA MET A 1 19.18 16.24 -10.37
C MET A 1 19.19 17.72 -10.72
N ASN A 2 19.43 18.09 -11.99
CA ASN A 2 19.23 19.46 -12.48
C ASN A 2 17.85 19.50 -13.13
N PHE A 3 16.92 20.24 -12.54
CA PHE A 3 15.56 20.40 -13.07
C PHE A 3 15.49 21.61 -14.00
N ALA A 4 14.82 21.46 -15.14
CA ALA A 4 14.58 22.53 -16.10
C ALA A 4 13.13 23.03 -15.97
N TYR A 5 12.94 24.28 -15.55
CA TYR A 5 11.63 24.90 -15.41
C TYR A 5 11.22 25.66 -16.69
N ARG A 6 9.94 25.60 -17.08
CA ARG A 6 9.37 26.41 -18.17
C ARG A 6 8.03 27.04 -17.73
N PHE A 7 8.06 28.35 -17.48
CA PHE A 7 6.89 29.17 -17.15
C PHE A 7 6.31 29.83 -18.40
N LEU A 8 5.00 30.06 -18.46
CA LEU A 8 4.35 30.81 -19.53
C LEU A 8 3.49 31.94 -18.94
N GLY A 9 3.83 33.18 -19.31
CA GLY A 9 3.29 34.40 -18.72
C GLY A 9 4.36 35.20 -17.96
N SER A 10 4.17 36.51 -17.86
CA SER A 10 5.00 37.38 -17.04
C SER A 10 4.34 37.55 -15.67
N THR A 11 5.09 37.32 -14.59
CA THR A 11 4.68 37.74 -13.25
C THR A 11 4.40 39.24 -13.26
N SER A 12 3.21 39.65 -12.85
CA SER A 12 2.82 41.06 -12.77
C SER A 12 2.40 41.41 -11.35
N ALA A 13 2.82 42.59 -10.89
CA ALA A 13 2.37 43.19 -9.64
C ALA A 13 1.64 44.49 -9.97
N SER A 14 0.45 44.67 -9.42
CA SER A 14 -0.26 45.96 -9.43
C SER A 14 -0.65 46.32 -8.00
N SER A 15 -0.56 47.60 -7.66
CA SER A 15 -0.85 48.10 -6.31
C SER A 15 -1.67 49.38 -6.45
N ASP A 16 -2.80 49.44 -5.75
CA ASP A 16 -3.58 50.65 -5.55
C ASP A 16 -3.76 50.96 -4.06
N ALA A 17 -4.44 52.07 -3.74
CA ALA A 17 -4.60 52.53 -2.36
C ALA A 17 -5.47 51.59 -1.48
N ALA A 18 -6.13 50.59 -2.07
CA ALA A 18 -7.01 49.65 -1.39
C ALA A 18 -6.48 48.20 -1.39
N ALA A 19 -5.64 47.79 -2.36
CA ALA A 19 -5.06 46.45 -2.42
C ALA A 19 -3.80 46.37 -3.31
N SER A 20 -2.98 45.35 -3.02
CA SER A 20 -1.89 44.91 -3.90
C SER A 20 -2.24 43.54 -4.48
N SER A 21 -2.19 43.39 -5.79
CA SER A 21 -2.39 42.12 -6.49
C SER A 21 -1.08 41.65 -7.11
N PHE A 22 -0.74 40.39 -6.85
CA PHE A 22 0.40 39.70 -7.45
C PHE A 22 -0.13 38.54 -8.27
N THR A 23 0.22 38.48 -9.55
CA THR A 23 -0.14 37.38 -10.45
C THR A 23 1.15 36.66 -10.83
N PHE A 24 1.28 35.39 -10.43
CA PHE A 24 2.41 34.55 -10.80
C PHE A 24 2.04 33.68 -12.00
N ALA A 25 2.97 33.51 -12.95
CA ALA A 25 2.77 32.65 -14.10
C ALA A 25 2.77 31.17 -13.66
N PRO A 26 1.69 30.40 -13.91
CA PRO A 26 1.64 28.99 -13.54
C PRO A 26 2.58 28.16 -14.40
N ASP A 27 3.01 27.03 -13.84
CA ASP A 27 3.79 26.03 -14.52
C ASP A 27 2.94 25.29 -15.58
N THR A 28 3.48 25.12 -16.79
CA THR A 28 2.71 24.72 -17.99
C THR A 28 2.60 23.23 -18.26
N LEU A 29 3.14 22.37 -17.39
CA LEU A 29 3.14 20.91 -17.64
C LEU A 29 1.87 20.18 -17.16
N ARG A 30 0.93 20.83 -16.44
CA ARG A 30 -0.40 20.27 -16.12
C ARG A 30 -1.46 21.37 -16.04
N ALA A 31 -2.72 21.00 -16.26
CA ALA A 31 -3.83 21.81 -15.76
C ALA A 31 -3.77 21.85 -14.22
N PRO A 32 -3.98 23.02 -13.58
CA PRO A 32 -4.04 23.11 -12.13
C PRO A 32 -5.11 22.15 -11.58
N THR A 33 -4.87 21.49 -10.44
CA THR A 33 -5.88 20.68 -9.76
C THR A 33 -6.50 21.51 -8.66
N PHE A 34 -7.82 21.70 -8.70
CA PHE A 34 -8.55 22.42 -7.65
C PHE A 34 -9.96 21.90 -7.50
N PHE A 35 -10.55 22.17 -6.35
CA PHE A 35 -11.91 21.77 -6.04
C PHE A 35 -12.44 22.62 -4.88
N THR A 36 -13.68 23.08 -5.00
CA THR A 36 -14.38 23.72 -3.89
C THR A 36 -15.73 23.04 -3.70
N GLY A 37 -16.04 22.62 -2.48
CA GLY A 37 -17.30 21.95 -2.16
C GLY A 37 -17.78 22.25 -0.76
N LYS A 38 -19.05 22.64 -0.61
CA LYS A 38 -19.67 22.85 0.70
C LYS A 38 -20.12 21.49 1.26
N VAL A 39 -19.55 21.06 2.38
CA VAL A 39 -19.81 19.72 2.95
C VAL A 39 -21.23 19.66 3.52
N ALA A 40 -22.07 18.75 3.03
CA ALA A 40 -23.40 18.54 3.60
C ALA A 40 -23.36 17.56 4.80
N ARG A 41 -22.56 16.49 4.69
CA ARG A 41 -22.50 15.41 5.69
C ARG A 41 -21.39 15.60 6.71
N HIS A 42 -21.44 16.72 7.41
CA HIS A 42 -20.45 17.22 8.37
C HIS A 42 -19.87 16.16 9.32
N LEU A 43 -20.72 15.43 10.07
CA LEU A 43 -20.24 14.48 11.08
C LEU A 43 -19.59 13.25 10.44
N ALA A 44 -20.17 12.70 9.37
CA ALA A 44 -19.58 11.55 8.68
C ALA A 44 -18.22 11.93 8.07
N PHE A 45 -18.14 13.09 7.42
CA PHE A 45 -16.90 13.62 6.87
C PHE A 45 -15.83 13.78 7.96
N ARG A 46 -16.18 14.42 9.09
CA ARG A 46 -15.27 14.59 10.24
C ARG A 46 -14.72 13.26 10.76
N GLU A 47 -15.57 12.28 11.00
CA GLU A 47 -15.13 10.99 11.55
C GLU A 47 -14.25 10.22 10.56
N ALA A 48 -14.56 10.30 9.26
CA ALA A 48 -13.80 9.62 8.23
C ALA A 48 -12.44 10.28 7.94
N ILE A 49 -12.37 11.62 7.82
CA ILE A 49 -11.09 12.33 7.65
C ILE A 49 -10.21 12.19 8.90
N SER A 50 -10.82 12.10 10.08
CA SER A 50 -10.09 11.80 11.31
C SER A 50 -9.55 10.37 11.37
N ALA A 51 -10.25 9.41 10.77
CA ALA A 51 -9.74 8.05 10.63
C ALA A 51 -8.55 8.01 9.66
N LEU A 52 -8.57 8.82 8.59
CA LEU A 52 -7.43 9.01 7.69
C LEU A 52 -6.21 9.57 8.44
N HIS A 53 -6.41 10.59 9.29
CA HIS A 53 -5.34 11.10 10.15
C HIS A 53 -4.70 10.01 11.02
N HIS A 54 -5.53 9.16 11.65
CA HIS A 54 -5.02 8.06 12.48
C HIS A 54 -4.21 7.01 11.68
N VAL A 55 -4.39 6.94 10.35
CA VAL A 55 -3.48 6.18 9.48
C VAL A 55 -2.16 6.91 9.35
N VAL A 56 -2.17 8.19 8.95
CA VAL A 56 -0.97 9.03 8.73
C VAL A 56 0.00 8.97 9.92
N VAL A 57 -0.52 9.16 11.15
CA VAL A 57 0.31 9.18 12.36
C VAL A 57 0.62 7.80 12.94
N SER A 58 0.11 6.72 12.32
CA SER A 58 0.28 5.37 12.83
C SER A 58 1.72 4.89 12.64
N ASP A 59 2.33 4.38 13.71
CA ASP A 59 3.61 3.66 13.65
C ASP A 59 3.60 2.54 14.70
N LEU A 60 3.49 1.29 14.26
CA LEU A 60 3.54 0.13 15.15
C LEU A 60 4.89 -0.58 15.10
N ARG A 61 5.93 0.01 14.50
CA ARG A 61 7.30 -0.50 14.63
C ARG A 61 7.69 -0.52 16.10
N PHE A 62 8.50 -1.51 16.47
CA PHE A 62 9.01 -1.58 17.83
C PHE A 62 9.90 -0.37 18.10
N LYS A 63 9.39 0.55 18.93
CA LYS A 63 10.19 1.65 19.47
C LYS A 63 10.88 1.12 20.73
N PRO A 64 12.21 0.92 20.72
CA PRO A 64 12.91 0.46 21.92
C PRO A 64 12.60 1.45 23.04
N ARG A 65 12.17 0.93 24.20
CA ARG A 65 12.02 1.76 25.38
C ARG A 65 13.35 2.46 25.64
N ASP A 66 13.32 3.74 25.97
CA ASP A 66 14.49 4.43 26.46
C ASP A 66 15.02 3.65 27.68
N ARG A 67 16.16 3.01 27.46
CA ARG A 67 16.82 2.13 28.43
C ARG A 67 18.00 2.82 29.08
N THR A 68 18.15 4.14 28.93
CA THR A 68 19.28 4.88 29.49
C THR A 68 19.44 4.62 30.99
N ALA A 69 18.34 4.72 31.76
CA ALA A 69 18.32 4.40 33.19
C ALA A 69 18.59 2.90 33.49
N TYR A 70 18.12 1.98 32.63
CA TYR A 70 18.39 0.55 32.77
C TYR A 70 19.86 0.22 32.45
N PHE A 71 20.47 0.86 31.46
CA PHE A 71 21.87 0.66 31.12
C PHE A 71 22.80 1.26 32.17
N GLU A 72 22.43 2.38 32.79
CA GLU A 72 23.13 2.92 33.97
C GLU A 72 23.03 1.95 35.17
N TRP A 73 21.85 1.41 35.44
CA TRP A 73 21.65 0.39 36.46
C TRP A 73 22.37 -0.94 36.16
N LEU A 74 22.36 -1.40 34.90
CA LEU A 74 23.01 -2.64 34.46
C LEU A 74 24.54 -2.52 34.59
N LYS A 75 25.10 -1.38 34.18
CA LYS A 75 26.54 -1.10 34.29
C LYS A 75 27.03 -1.06 35.74
N GLN A 76 26.14 -0.72 36.69
CA GLN A 76 26.41 -0.77 38.12
C GLN A 76 26.28 -2.18 38.72
N ASN A 77 25.52 -3.08 38.09
CA ASN A 77 25.19 -4.41 38.62
C ASN A 77 25.75 -5.59 37.80
N GLU A 78 26.49 -5.31 36.72
CA GLU A 78 27.05 -6.29 35.76
C GLU A 78 27.96 -7.32 36.44
N ALA A 79 28.72 -6.89 37.46
CA ALA A 79 29.61 -7.74 38.24
C ALA A 79 28.87 -8.84 39.04
N ASN A 80 27.62 -8.59 39.45
CA ASN A 80 26.81 -9.54 40.22
C ASN A 80 26.12 -10.58 39.33
N PHE A 81 25.75 -10.22 38.10
CA PHE A 81 25.09 -11.13 37.15
C PHE A 81 26.06 -12.08 36.43
N LEU A 82 27.32 -11.66 36.23
CA LEU A 82 28.38 -12.50 35.69
C LEU A 82 28.76 -13.67 36.61
N ALA A 83 28.45 -13.58 37.91
CA ALA A 83 28.71 -14.62 38.89
C ALA A 83 27.68 -15.78 38.86
N GLU A 84 26.45 -15.53 38.38
CA GLU A 84 25.37 -16.54 38.38
C GLU A 84 25.17 -17.28 37.04
N ALA A 85 25.67 -16.76 35.91
CA ALA A 85 25.35 -17.28 34.57
C ALA A 85 26.31 -18.35 34.02
N THR A 86 27.25 -18.88 34.82
CA THR A 86 28.23 -19.88 34.38
C THR A 86 27.91 -21.29 34.88
N ALA A 87 26.90 -21.92 34.28
CA ALA A 87 26.79 -23.37 34.22
C ALA A 87 26.16 -23.78 32.87
N GLN A 88 26.86 -24.63 32.11
CA GLN A 88 26.54 -25.13 30.76
C GLN A 88 26.92 -24.21 29.58
N SER A 89 28.21 -24.18 29.23
CA SER A 89 28.67 -24.24 27.82
C SER A 89 30.21 -24.11 27.80
N GLU A 90 30.93 -25.14 28.24
CA GLU A 90 32.41 -25.08 28.24
C GLU A 90 33.03 -25.44 26.88
N ALA A 91 32.29 -26.06 25.96
CA ALA A 91 32.82 -26.43 24.65
C ALA A 91 32.73 -25.31 23.59
N LEU A 92 31.76 -24.39 23.70
CA LEU A 92 31.53 -23.34 22.68
C LEU A 92 32.01 -21.94 23.12
N LYS A 93 32.25 -21.72 24.42
CA LYS A 93 32.76 -20.45 24.98
C LYS A 93 33.98 -19.87 24.27
N PRO A 94 35.06 -20.62 23.99
CA PRO A 94 36.24 -20.03 23.37
C PRO A 94 35.95 -19.55 21.93
N ARG A 95 35.17 -20.32 21.17
CA ARG A 95 34.78 -19.94 19.79
C ARG A 95 33.81 -18.77 19.77
N ILE A 96 32.87 -18.74 20.71
CA ILE A 96 31.95 -17.61 20.90
C ILE A 96 32.73 -16.37 21.30
N ALA A 97 33.70 -16.47 22.21
CA ALA A 97 34.52 -15.33 22.64
C ALA A 97 35.36 -14.75 21.49
N GLU A 98 35.94 -15.60 20.65
CA GLU A 98 36.67 -15.20 19.45
C GLU A 98 35.77 -14.45 18.44
N LEU A 99 34.61 -15.04 18.12
CA LEU A 99 33.65 -14.43 17.20
C LEU A 99 33.08 -13.13 17.76
N GLN A 100 32.80 -13.06 19.06
CA GLN A 100 32.37 -11.84 19.74
C GLN A 100 33.45 -10.77 19.78
N ALA A 101 34.73 -11.14 19.94
CA ALA A 101 35.84 -10.19 19.83
C ALA A 101 35.94 -9.60 18.42
N ARG A 102 35.77 -10.45 17.39
CA ARG A 102 35.77 -10.01 15.99
C ARG A 102 34.57 -9.12 15.65
N ILE A 103 33.37 -9.49 16.10
CA ILE A 103 32.16 -8.67 15.95
C ILE A 103 32.35 -7.33 16.67
N ARG A 104 32.87 -7.33 17.91
CA ARG A 104 33.15 -6.08 18.65
C ARG A 104 34.14 -5.17 17.93
N GLY A 105 35.17 -5.72 17.31
CA GLY A 105 36.13 -4.96 16.49
C GLY A 105 35.47 -4.36 15.24
N LEU A 106 34.66 -5.15 14.52
CA LEU A 106 33.91 -4.69 13.35
C LEU A 106 32.85 -3.65 13.70
N ASP A 107 32.14 -3.83 14.82
CA ASP A 107 31.17 -2.87 15.33
C ASP A 107 31.87 -1.57 15.76
N GLN A 108 33.05 -1.64 16.40
CA GLN A 108 33.86 -0.46 16.71
C GLN A 108 34.27 0.28 15.44
N GLN A 109 34.77 -0.41 14.42
CA GLN A 109 35.14 0.21 13.14
C GLN A 109 33.92 0.81 12.43
N ARG A 110 32.81 0.07 12.33
CA ARG A 110 31.55 0.59 11.78
C ARG A 110 31.08 1.81 12.54
N ASN A 111 31.08 1.77 13.87
CA ASN A 111 30.63 2.88 14.69
C ASN A 111 31.55 4.09 14.53
N LEU A 112 32.87 3.91 14.42
CA LEU A 112 33.81 5.01 14.13
C LEU A 112 33.53 5.64 12.76
N LEU A 113 33.30 4.82 11.73
CA LEU A 113 33.00 5.29 10.37
C LEU A 113 31.63 5.97 10.26
N MET A 114 30.61 5.44 10.94
CA MET A 114 29.23 5.93 10.87
C MET A 114 28.92 7.02 11.90
N GLN A 115 29.75 7.19 12.95
CA GLN A 115 29.51 8.18 14.00
C GLN A 115 29.35 9.61 13.46
N PRO A 116 30.15 10.08 12.48
CA PRO A 116 29.93 11.41 11.88
C PRO A 116 28.58 11.52 11.17
N TYR A 117 28.18 10.50 10.41
CA TYR A 117 26.87 10.44 9.74
C TYR A 117 25.71 10.45 10.74
N TRP A 118 25.74 9.59 11.76
CA TRP A 118 24.68 9.54 12.77
C TRP A 118 24.62 10.80 13.63
N LYS A 119 25.76 11.45 13.91
CA LYS A 119 25.80 12.76 14.58
C LYS A 119 25.16 13.84 13.70
N ALA A 120 25.49 13.89 12.41
CA ALA A 120 24.91 14.84 11.47
C ALA A 120 23.40 14.61 11.28
N GLN A 121 23.00 13.36 11.11
CA GLN A 121 21.59 12.95 11.01
C GLN A 121 20.82 13.32 12.28
N ARG A 122 21.36 13.01 13.46
CA ARG A 122 20.72 13.37 14.73
C ARG A 122 20.66 14.89 14.92
N ALA A 123 21.71 15.63 14.59
CA ALA A 123 21.70 17.09 14.66
C ALA A 123 20.65 17.70 13.72
N TYR A 124 20.48 17.14 12.53
CA TYR A 124 19.44 17.55 11.58
C TYR A 124 18.03 17.26 12.10
N PHE A 125 17.77 16.05 12.62
CA PHE A 125 16.45 15.72 13.20
C PHE A 125 16.18 16.43 14.53
N ASP A 126 17.20 16.69 15.36
CA ASP A 126 17.09 17.49 16.58
C ASP A 126 16.83 18.97 16.25
N TYR A 127 17.40 19.46 15.16
CA TYR A 127 17.12 20.80 14.61
C TYR A 127 15.67 20.88 14.12
N LEU A 128 15.23 19.94 13.28
CA LEU A 128 13.84 19.81 12.84
C LEU A 128 12.90 19.76 14.05
N TYR A 129 13.11 18.84 15.00
CA TYR A 129 12.28 18.73 16.21
C TYR A 129 12.17 20.02 17.03
N LYS A 130 13.21 20.87 17.04
CA LYS A 130 13.25 22.12 17.82
C LYS A 130 12.70 23.33 17.07
N GLN A 131 12.88 23.38 15.76
CA GLN A 131 12.58 24.56 14.94
C GLN A 131 11.30 24.38 14.12
N ASP A 132 11.00 23.15 13.73
CA ASP A 132 9.87 22.80 12.87
C ASP A 132 9.38 21.38 13.19
N ARG A 133 8.54 21.30 14.24
CA ARG A 133 7.95 20.04 14.70
C ARG A 133 7.06 19.41 13.64
N ASP A 134 6.53 20.22 12.71
CA ASP A 134 5.70 19.75 11.61
C ASP A 134 6.61 19.10 10.56
N ALA A 135 7.72 19.71 10.14
CA ALA A 135 8.70 19.06 9.25
C ALA A 135 9.41 17.80 9.83
N TRP A 136 9.28 17.54 11.14
CA TRP A 136 9.83 16.33 11.78
C TRP A 136 9.05 15.05 11.44
N ILE A 137 7.74 15.16 11.20
CA ILE A 137 6.86 14.05 10.79
C ILE A 137 5.67 14.63 10.02
N VAL A 138 5.76 14.68 8.70
CA VAL A 138 4.55 14.64 7.87
C VAL A 138 4.83 13.78 6.64
N LEU A 139 4.02 12.75 6.44
CA LEU A 139 3.84 12.11 5.15
C LEU A 139 2.49 12.57 4.63
N ASP A 140 2.51 13.33 3.54
CA ASP A 140 1.36 14.06 3.03
C ASP A 140 0.35 13.15 2.33
N PRO A 141 -0.94 13.18 2.72
CA PRO A 141 -1.99 12.54 1.96
C PRO A 141 -2.04 13.07 0.52
N VAL A 142 -2.24 12.14 -0.40
CA VAL A 142 -2.47 12.42 -1.81
C VAL A 142 -3.96 12.67 -2.01
N ILE A 143 -4.32 13.78 -2.62
CA ILE A 143 -5.69 14.13 -2.98
C ILE A 143 -5.86 13.99 -4.48
N THR A 144 -6.91 13.30 -4.91
CA THR A 144 -7.33 13.26 -6.30
C THR A 144 -8.73 13.83 -6.45
N VAL A 145 -8.87 14.77 -7.38
CA VAL A 145 -10.14 15.31 -7.87
C VAL A 145 -10.49 14.57 -9.16
N HIS A 146 -11.53 13.75 -9.11
CA HIS A 146 -12.00 12.92 -10.21
C HIS A 146 -13.44 13.33 -10.60
N PRO A 147 -13.93 13.10 -11.84
CA PRO A 147 -15.25 13.58 -12.25
C PRO A 147 -16.46 13.14 -11.40
N ASP A 148 -16.40 12.00 -10.73
CA ASP A 148 -17.49 11.46 -9.91
C ASP A 148 -17.25 11.57 -8.39
N GLU A 149 -16.00 11.78 -7.97
CA GLU A 149 -15.63 11.83 -6.56
C GLU A 149 -14.33 12.60 -6.32
N ILE A 150 -14.16 13.06 -5.09
CA ILE A 150 -12.84 13.41 -4.58
C ILE A 150 -12.38 12.33 -3.61
N PHE A 151 -11.07 12.04 -3.59
CA PHE A 151 -10.56 11.11 -2.61
C PHE A 151 -9.16 11.45 -2.12
N PHE A 152 -8.91 11.05 -0.88
CA PHE A 152 -7.67 11.25 -0.14
C PHE A 152 -7.04 9.88 0.10
N GLU A 153 -5.75 9.74 -0.13
CA GLU A 153 -5.01 8.50 0.11
C GLU A 153 -3.77 8.77 0.96
N CYS A 154 -3.44 7.88 1.89
CA CYS A 154 -2.21 7.98 2.68
C CYS A 154 -1.70 6.61 3.13
N PHE A 155 -0.45 6.56 3.55
CA PHE A 155 0.11 5.42 4.29
C PHE A 155 0.42 5.80 5.73
N SER A 156 0.52 4.77 6.58
CA SER A 156 1.15 4.91 7.89
C SER A 156 2.66 5.17 7.79
N LEU A 157 3.26 5.68 8.86
CA LEU A 157 4.73 5.92 8.94
C LEU A 157 5.56 4.64 8.78
N ASP A 158 4.95 3.48 9.02
CA ASP A 158 5.54 2.16 8.79
C ASP A 158 5.07 1.50 7.48
N GLU A 159 4.37 2.25 6.62
CA GLU A 159 3.90 1.89 5.28
C GLU A 159 3.13 0.58 5.19
N SER A 160 2.56 0.09 6.29
CA SER A 160 1.85 -1.19 6.36
C SER A 160 0.33 -1.06 6.52
N SER A 161 -0.14 0.16 6.78
CA SER A 161 -1.55 0.55 6.65
C SER A 161 -1.69 1.52 5.47
N TYR A 162 -2.68 1.27 4.63
CA TYR A 162 -3.16 2.20 3.61
C TYR A 162 -4.52 2.75 4.04
N GLY A 163 -4.71 4.06 3.91
CA GLY A 163 -5.98 4.72 4.16
C GLY A 163 -6.46 5.42 2.89
N ARG A 164 -7.73 5.22 2.52
CA ARG A 164 -8.40 6.04 1.50
C ARG A 164 -9.74 6.53 1.99
N LEU A 165 -9.98 7.83 1.86
CA LEU A 165 -11.29 8.45 2.05
C LEU A 165 -11.82 8.88 0.70
N SER A 166 -12.89 8.28 0.19
CA SER A 166 -13.60 8.77 -1.00
C SER A 166 -14.90 9.48 -0.62
N CYS A 167 -15.16 10.59 -1.30
CA CYS A 167 -16.33 11.43 -1.15
C CYS A 167 -16.95 11.58 -2.55
N ASP A 168 -18.07 10.89 -2.77
CA ASP A 168 -18.91 11.13 -3.94
C ASP A 168 -19.39 12.60 -3.90
N HIS A 169 -19.67 13.17 -5.07
CA HIS A 169 -20.10 14.55 -5.19
C HIS A 169 -21.42 14.86 -4.44
N ASP A 170 -22.26 13.86 -4.17
CA ASP A 170 -23.50 13.98 -3.40
C ASP A 170 -23.29 14.24 -1.89
N VAL A 171 -22.06 14.11 -1.40
CA VAL A 171 -21.66 14.46 -0.03
C VAL A 171 -21.61 15.98 0.17
N PHE A 172 -21.57 16.75 -0.92
CA PHE A 172 -21.52 18.20 -0.93
C PHE A 172 -22.90 18.80 -1.24
N GLU A 173 -23.25 19.88 -0.53
CA GLU A 173 -24.47 20.67 -0.78
C GLU A 173 -24.37 21.42 -2.11
N SER A 174 -23.18 21.94 -2.40
CA SER A 174 -22.88 22.66 -3.64
C SER A 174 -21.42 22.46 -4.03
N LEU A 175 -21.18 22.31 -5.33
CA LEU A 175 -19.84 22.27 -5.91
C LEU A 175 -19.53 23.62 -6.59
N GLY A 176 -18.33 24.13 -6.36
CA GLY A 176 -17.76 25.24 -7.10
C GLY A 176 -17.04 24.78 -8.36
N GLU A 177 -16.16 25.62 -8.88
CA GLU A 177 -15.28 25.22 -9.98
C GLU A 177 -14.34 24.10 -9.52
N MET A 178 -13.99 23.20 -10.44
CA MET A 178 -13.02 22.14 -10.20
C MET A 178 -12.18 21.89 -11.44
N ALA A 179 -10.95 21.46 -11.22
CA ALA A 179 -10.10 20.91 -12.25
C ALA A 179 -9.47 19.60 -11.77
N LEU A 180 -9.54 18.62 -12.66
CA LEU A 180 -9.21 17.23 -12.37
C LEU A 180 -7.71 17.06 -12.21
N GLY A 181 -7.33 16.09 -11.38
CA GLY A 181 -5.95 15.69 -11.20
C GLY A 181 -5.62 15.30 -9.78
N THR A 182 -4.32 15.17 -9.51
CA THR A 182 -3.81 14.67 -8.24
C THR A 182 -2.79 15.66 -7.69
N THR A 183 -2.94 16.00 -6.42
CA THR A 183 -2.02 16.84 -5.65
C THR A 183 -1.77 16.22 -4.28
N ASN A 184 -0.88 16.78 -3.50
CA ASN A 184 -0.69 16.49 -2.09
C ASN A 184 -0.92 17.75 -1.26
N ILE A 185 -1.04 17.58 0.06
CA ILE A 185 -1.21 18.65 1.04
C ILE A 185 -0.30 18.42 2.23
N ASP A 186 0.31 19.48 2.77
CA ASP A 186 0.96 19.42 4.08
C ASP A 186 -0.07 19.08 5.17
N TYR A 187 0.01 17.85 5.67
CA TYR A 187 -0.87 17.40 6.72
C TYR A 187 -0.28 17.70 8.10
N SER A 188 -0.61 18.87 8.63
CA SER A 188 -0.20 19.26 9.99
C SER A 188 -1.16 18.77 11.09
N HIS A 189 -0.69 18.76 12.34
CA HIS A 189 -1.57 18.54 13.50
C HIS A 189 -2.62 19.66 13.63
N ALA A 190 -2.27 20.89 13.24
CA ALA A 190 -3.20 22.02 13.23
C ALA A 190 -4.38 21.75 12.29
N LEU A 191 -4.13 21.21 11.09
CA LEU A 191 -5.17 20.82 10.14
C LEU A 191 -6.10 19.74 10.74
N TYR A 192 -5.55 18.77 11.47
CA TYR A 192 -6.36 17.79 12.18
C TYR A 192 -7.27 18.42 13.24
N ASP A 193 -6.76 19.37 14.02
CA ASP A 193 -7.54 20.09 15.03
C ASP A 193 -8.66 20.93 14.41
N GLU A 194 -8.46 21.49 13.21
CA GLU A 194 -9.54 22.15 12.44
C GLU A 194 -10.65 21.17 12.04
N PHE A 195 -10.31 19.96 11.57
CA PHE A 195 -11.32 18.94 11.31
C PHE A 195 -12.13 18.60 12.57
N GLN A 196 -11.51 18.61 13.76
CA GLN A 196 -12.23 18.37 15.01
C GLN A 196 -13.27 19.45 15.33
N LYS A 197 -13.19 20.64 14.74
CA LYS A 197 -14.13 21.74 14.94
C LYS A 197 -15.37 21.66 14.04
N ILE A 198 -15.42 20.72 13.08
CA ILE A 198 -16.59 20.52 12.21
C ILE A 198 -17.82 20.15 13.04
N ARG A 199 -18.92 20.89 12.84
CA ARG A 199 -20.21 20.72 13.53
C ARG A 199 -21.34 20.78 12.53
N SER A 200 -22.48 20.16 12.86
CA SER A 200 -23.66 20.12 11.98
C SER A 200 -24.35 21.47 11.77
N TYR A 201 -24.10 22.46 12.65
CA TYR A 201 -24.71 23.79 12.59
C TYR A 201 -23.81 24.85 11.95
N ARG A 202 -22.58 24.48 11.56
CA ARG A 202 -21.59 25.40 11.00
C ARG A 202 -21.22 24.97 9.60
N ASP A 203 -21.40 25.86 8.65
CA ASP A 203 -21.01 25.64 7.27
C ASP A 203 -19.51 25.30 7.19
N THR A 204 -19.20 24.22 6.48
CA THR A 204 -17.84 23.76 6.23
C THR A 204 -17.63 23.68 4.73
N THR A 205 -16.69 24.47 4.20
CA THR A 205 -16.28 24.40 2.80
C THR A 205 -14.93 23.70 2.73
N LEU A 206 -14.83 22.69 1.88
CA LEU A 206 -13.58 22.06 1.53
C LEU A 206 -13.06 22.74 0.26
N THR A 207 -11.86 23.31 0.35
CA THR A 207 -11.17 23.96 -0.77
C THR A 207 -9.84 23.26 -0.99
N ILE A 208 -9.55 22.91 -2.24
CA ILE A 208 -8.26 22.41 -2.72
C ILE A 208 -7.79 23.43 -3.75
N ASP A 209 -6.69 24.11 -3.46
CA ASP A 209 -6.17 25.19 -4.29
C ASP A 209 -4.89 24.74 -5.02
N PRO A 210 -4.68 25.11 -6.30
CA PRO A 210 -3.48 24.72 -7.04
C PRO A 210 -2.20 25.36 -6.50
N SER A 211 -2.33 26.43 -5.72
CA SER A 211 -1.24 27.25 -5.17
C SER A 211 -0.88 26.93 -3.71
N GLY A 212 -1.56 25.96 -3.09
CA GLY A 212 -1.41 25.64 -1.66
C GLY A 212 -2.61 26.16 -0.85
N PHE A 213 -2.88 25.50 0.28
CA PHE A 213 -4.14 25.61 1.03
C PHE A 213 -4.31 27.01 1.68
N GLU A 214 -5.25 27.84 1.21
CA GLU A 214 -5.68 29.05 1.95
C GLU A 214 -6.87 28.73 2.88
N VAL A 215 -6.66 28.81 4.20
CA VAL A 215 -7.76 29.01 5.15
C VAL A 215 -7.76 30.49 5.54
N GLN A 216 -8.62 31.27 4.89
CA GLN A 216 -8.88 32.64 5.35
C GLN A 216 -9.71 32.61 6.63
N THR A 217 -9.03 32.75 7.76
CA THR A 217 -9.60 33.33 8.97
C THR A 217 -8.73 34.52 9.32
N GLY A 218 -9.31 35.72 9.30
CA GLY A 218 -8.55 36.96 9.30
C GLY A 218 -7.49 37.06 10.40
N GLY A 219 -6.31 37.54 10.00
CA GLY A 219 -5.37 38.20 10.90
C GLY A 219 -4.00 37.57 11.15
N ASP A 220 -3.57 36.52 10.43
CA ASP A 220 -2.21 35.98 10.57
C ASP A 220 -1.50 35.74 9.24
N ALA A 221 -0.16 35.76 9.31
CA ALA A 221 0.80 35.94 8.23
C ALA A 221 0.76 34.84 7.13
N ASP A 222 0.96 35.29 5.89
CA ASP A 222 1.10 34.49 4.67
C ASP A 222 2.01 33.27 4.87
N PHE A 223 1.42 32.09 5.01
CA PHE A 223 2.15 30.83 4.94
C PHE A 223 2.18 30.39 3.48
N ARG A 224 3.37 30.40 2.88
CA ARG A 224 3.61 30.00 1.49
C ARG A 224 4.13 28.57 1.49
N GLU A 225 3.31 27.63 1.06
CA GLU A 225 3.63 26.20 1.07
C GLU A 225 4.35 25.78 -0.23
N GLU A 226 5.50 25.11 -0.11
CA GLU A 226 6.20 24.50 -1.24
C GLU A 226 5.60 23.12 -1.52
N LYS A 227 5.13 22.89 -2.74
CA LYS A 227 4.63 21.59 -3.20
C LYS A 227 5.73 20.52 -3.08
N ILE A 228 5.54 19.56 -2.19
CA ILE A 228 6.51 18.48 -1.91
C ILE A 228 6.36 17.35 -2.94
N ASP A 229 7.45 16.76 -3.43
CA ASP A 229 7.40 15.54 -4.24
C ASP A 229 7.19 14.29 -3.35
N LEU A 230 6.28 13.39 -3.76
CA LEU A 230 5.99 12.15 -3.01
C LEU A 230 7.23 11.23 -2.93
N PRO A 231 7.52 10.61 -1.78
CA PRO A 231 8.60 9.63 -1.68
C PRO A 231 8.44 8.44 -2.63
N ASP A 232 9.55 7.95 -3.20
CA ASP A 232 9.56 6.76 -4.08
C ASP A 232 8.88 5.53 -3.44
N SER A 233 9.01 5.36 -2.12
CA SER A 233 8.38 4.25 -1.38
C SER A 233 6.86 4.34 -1.40
N TRP A 234 6.28 5.54 -1.30
CA TRP A 234 4.85 5.78 -1.40
C TRP A 234 4.32 5.57 -2.79
N VAL A 235 5.04 6.08 -3.80
CA VAL A 235 4.70 5.82 -5.20
C VAL A 235 4.58 4.32 -5.40
N ARG A 236 5.58 3.53 -5.01
CA ARG A 236 5.55 2.05 -5.06
C ARG A 236 4.39 1.46 -4.27
N GLY A 237 4.19 1.94 -3.03
CA GLY A 237 3.10 1.49 -2.16
C GLY A 237 1.73 1.60 -2.84
N PHE A 238 1.43 2.71 -3.51
CA PHE A 238 0.16 2.90 -4.23
C PHE A 238 -0.03 1.89 -5.37
N LEU A 239 1.03 1.56 -6.11
CA LEU A 239 0.97 0.57 -7.19
C LEU A 239 0.69 -0.83 -6.61
N GLN A 240 1.33 -1.16 -5.48
CA GLN A 240 1.17 -2.43 -4.79
C GLN A 240 -0.22 -2.58 -4.17
N VAL A 241 -0.74 -1.53 -3.56
CA VAL A 241 -2.12 -1.49 -3.04
C VAL A 241 -3.12 -1.71 -4.17
N SER A 242 -3.00 -0.94 -5.27
CA SER A 242 -3.89 -1.08 -6.43
C SER A 242 -3.84 -2.49 -7.01
N SER A 243 -2.65 -3.09 -7.11
CA SER A 243 -2.47 -4.48 -7.57
C SER A 243 -3.12 -5.47 -6.59
N ALA A 244 -2.91 -5.31 -5.29
CA ALA A 244 -3.49 -6.19 -4.27
C ALA A 244 -5.02 -6.11 -4.19
N MET A 245 -5.61 -4.95 -4.47
CA MET A 245 -7.07 -4.78 -4.53
C MET A 245 -7.70 -5.57 -5.68
N THR A 246 -6.94 -5.95 -6.71
CA THR A 246 -7.43 -6.81 -7.80
C THR A 246 -7.42 -8.29 -7.45
N LEU A 247 -6.76 -8.71 -6.36
CA LEU A 247 -6.66 -10.13 -6.00
C LEU A 247 -8.04 -10.73 -5.68
N PRO A 248 -8.28 -12.01 -6.02
CA PRO A 248 -9.47 -12.73 -5.57
C PRO A 248 -9.60 -12.64 -4.04
N ALA A 249 -10.81 -12.30 -3.58
CA ALA A 249 -11.06 -12.09 -2.16
C ALA A 249 -12.38 -12.73 -1.72
N HIS A 250 -12.40 -13.22 -0.48
CA HIS A 250 -13.63 -13.53 0.22
C HIS A 250 -14.23 -12.23 0.75
N VAL A 251 -15.38 -11.84 0.21
CA VAL A 251 -16.05 -10.56 0.52
C VAL A 251 -17.32 -10.79 1.33
N PHE A 252 -17.50 -10.01 2.39
CA PHE A 252 -18.73 -10.00 3.20
C PHE A 252 -18.89 -8.68 3.94
N ASP A 253 -20.14 -8.36 4.30
CA ASP A 253 -20.46 -7.15 5.04
C ASP A 253 -20.67 -7.47 6.53
N LEU A 254 -19.87 -6.82 7.39
CA LEU A 254 -20.07 -6.80 8.82
C LEU A 254 -21.02 -5.67 9.22
N HIS A 255 -21.91 -5.94 10.17
CA HIS A 255 -22.63 -4.88 10.84
C HIS A 255 -21.63 -4.05 11.67
N PRO A 256 -21.73 -2.71 11.75
CA PRO A 256 -20.77 -1.89 12.49
C PRO A 256 -20.57 -2.32 13.95
N VAL A 257 -21.64 -2.77 14.60
CA VAL A 257 -21.61 -3.34 15.96
C VAL A 257 -20.74 -4.60 16.05
N ASP A 258 -20.73 -5.46 15.02
CA ASP A 258 -19.91 -6.67 15.01
C ASP A 258 -18.43 -6.33 14.91
N MET A 259 -18.07 -5.33 14.09
CA MET A 259 -16.70 -4.78 14.09
C MET A 259 -16.35 -4.15 15.44
N ALA A 260 -17.27 -3.38 16.04
CA ALA A 260 -17.05 -2.78 17.35
C ALA A 260 -16.79 -3.84 18.42
N ASN A 261 -17.51 -4.97 18.40
CA ASN A 261 -17.29 -6.09 19.31
C ASN A 261 -15.87 -6.66 19.18
N ILE A 262 -15.34 -6.80 17.96
CA ILE A 262 -13.95 -7.20 17.73
C ILE A 262 -12.99 -6.20 18.39
N LEU A 263 -13.16 -4.90 18.10
CA LEU A 263 -12.27 -3.85 18.61
C LEU A 263 -12.31 -3.75 20.14
N THR A 264 -13.49 -3.81 20.75
CA THR A 264 -13.64 -3.80 22.20
C THR A 264 -12.91 -4.99 22.84
N ARG A 265 -13.00 -6.18 22.24
CA ARG A 265 -12.29 -7.36 22.76
C ARG A 265 -10.78 -7.25 22.65
N LEU A 266 -10.29 -6.71 21.54
CA LEU A 266 -8.86 -6.43 21.34
C LEU A 266 -8.34 -5.39 22.34
N ALA A 267 -9.14 -4.38 22.69
CA ALA A 267 -8.76 -3.35 23.66
C ALA A 267 -8.72 -3.86 25.11
N GLN A 268 -9.60 -4.81 25.47
CA GLN A 268 -9.72 -5.34 26.85
C GLN A 268 -8.54 -6.21 27.29
N LYS A 269 -7.81 -6.82 26.35
CA LYS A 269 -6.79 -7.82 26.68
C LYS A 269 -5.47 -7.52 25.98
N LYS A 270 -4.36 -7.50 26.74
CA LYS A 270 -3.01 -7.44 26.19
C LYS A 270 -2.49 -8.84 25.89
N GLU A 271 -2.03 -9.07 24.66
CA GLU A 271 -1.46 -10.33 24.23
C GLU A 271 -0.11 -10.59 24.89
N LYS A 272 0.02 -11.71 25.60
CA LYS A 272 1.30 -12.15 26.19
C LYS A 272 2.01 -13.22 25.36
N ALA A 273 1.26 -13.95 24.53
CA ALA A 273 1.74 -15.04 23.67
C ALA A 273 1.21 -14.90 22.24
N GLY A 274 1.75 -15.70 21.31
CA GLY A 274 1.22 -15.85 19.96
C GLY A 274 0.44 -17.17 19.80
N PRO A 275 -0.25 -17.39 18.66
CA PRO A 275 -0.42 -16.46 17.53
C PRO A 275 -1.32 -15.26 17.87
N ARG A 276 -1.03 -14.09 17.28
CA ARG A 276 -1.77 -12.81 17.52
C ARG A 276 -2.62 -12.44 16.31
N SER A 277 -3.45 -13.38 15.86
CA SER A 277 -4.25 -13.23 14.64
C SER A 277 -5.73 -12.97 14.94
N LEU A 278 -6.46 -12.56 13.91
CA LEU A 278 -7.91 -12.77 13.82
C LEU A 278 -8.16 -13.85 12.78
N ARG A 279 -8.88 -14.89 13.17
CA ARG A 279 -9.21 -16.02 12.30
C ARG A 279 -10.68 -15.99 11.93
N PHE A 280 -10.95 -15.63 10.68
CA PHE A 280 -12.28 -15.65 10.10
C PHE A 280 -12.62 -17.08 9.65
N VAL A 281 -13.73 -17.60 10.14
CA VAL A 281 -14.30 -18.89 9.74
C VAL A 281 -15.54 -18.58 8.93
N LEU A 282 -15.46 -18.82 7.62
CA LEU A 282 -16.47 -18.47 6.63
C LEU A 282 -17.12 -19.74 6.12
N THR A 283 -18.43 -19.83 6.22
CA THR A 283 -19.24 -20.94 5.68
C THR A 283 -20.37 -20.33 4.85
N PRO A 284 -20.55 -20.74 3.58
CA PRO A 284 -21.59 -20.20 2.71
C PRO A 284 -22.96 -20.22 3.37
N ASP A 285 -23.69 -19.11 3.23
CA ASP A 285 -25.03 -18.87 3.79
C ASP A 285 -25.13 -19.02 5.33
N ALA A 286 -24.01 -18.91 6.04
CA ALA A 286 -23.95 -18.95 7.49
C ALA A 286 -23.42 -17.64 8.11
N PRO A 287 -23.72 -17.38 9.40
CA PRO A 287 -23.12 -16.28 10.15
C PRO A 287 -21.60 -16.32 10.12
N VAL A 288 -20.97 -15.16 9.90
CA VAL A 288 -19.51 -14.99 10.00
C VAL A 288 -19.08 -15.27 11.44
N GLU A 289 -18.04 -16.09 11.59
CA GLU A 289 -17.39 -16.35 12.86
C GLU A 289 -15.96 -15.82 12.86
N VAL A 290 -15.55 -15.23 13.98
CA VAL A 290 -14.18 -14.73 14.18
C VAL A 290 -13.63 -15.30 15.48
N VAL A 291 -12.48 -15.97 15.38
CA VAL A 291 -11.72 -16.45 16.53
C VAL A 291 -10.57 -15.48 16.80
N ILE A 292 -10.54 -14.93 18.01
CA ILE A 292 -9.52 -13.96 18.46
C ILE A 292 -8.39 -14.72 19.17
N GLU A 293 -7.25 -14.87 18.51
CA GLU A 293 -6.07 -15.58 19.03
C GLU A 293 -5.15 -14.63 19.83
N PRO A 294 -4.43 -15.05 20.88
CA PRO A 294 -4.23 -16.41 21.35
C PRO A 294 -5.31 -16.90 22.31
N TRP A 295 -6.31 -16.08 22.66
CA TRP A 295 -7.32 -16.44 23.65
C TRP A 295 -8.33 -17.47 23.15
N ASN A 296 -8.39 -17.69 21.83
CA ASN A 296 -9.36 -18.56 21.17
C ASN A 296 -10.82 -18.19 21.48
N GLU A 297 -11.08 -16.91 21.75
CA GLU A 297 -12.43 -16.40 21.93
C GLU A 297 -13.15 -16.36 20.58
N ARG A 298 -14.30 -17.04 20.51
CA ARG A 298 -15.11 -17.10 19.30
C ARG A 298 -16.25 -16.09 19.38
N LEU A 299 -16.29 -15.18 18.41
CA LEU A 299 -17.41 -14.28 18.16
C LEU A 299 -18.20 -14.81 16.96
N ARG A 300 -19.53 -14.85 17.09
CA ARG A 300 -20.44 -15.27 16.01
C ARG A 300 -21.42 -14.14 15.70
N PHE A 301 -21.38 -13.64 14.47
CA PHE A 301 -22.11 -12.46 14.04
C PHE A 301 -23.40 -12.85 13.35
N ARG A 302 -24.49 -13.02 14.13
CA ARG A 302 -25.76 -13.58 13.64
C ARG A 302 -26.38 -12.84 12.45
N ARG A 303 -26.11 -11.54 12.31
CA ARG A 303 -26.66 -10.68 11.24
C ARG A 303 -25.73 -10.53 10.03
N SER A 304 -24.45 -10.83 10.20
CA SER A 304 -23.46 -10.78 9.13
C SER A 304 -23.31 -12.16 8.52
N ILE A 305 -23.97 -12.37 7.39
CA ILE A 305 -23.99 -13.65 6.68
C ILE A 305 -22.93 -13.63 5.58
N TYR A 306 -22.08 -14.65 5.54
CA TYR A 306 -21.15 -14.84 4.45
C TYR A 306 -21.85 -15.54 3.29
N ARG A 307 -21.95 -14.86 2.14
CA ARG A 307 -22.60 -15.35 0.91
C ARG A 307 -21.61 -15.74 -0.19
N GLY A 308 -20.33 -15.90 0.16
CA GLY A 308 -19.32 -16.31 -0.81
C GLY A 308 -19.49 -17.78 -1.23
N PRO A 309 -18.91 -18.18 -2.37
CA PRO A 309 -19.20 -19.45 -3.02
C PRO A 309 -18.61 -20.67 -2.31
N SER A 310 -17.57 -20.47 -1.49
CA SER A 310 -16.81 -21.54 -0.84
C SER A 310 -16.53 -21.23 0.63
N ALA A 311 -16.45 -22.28 1.44
CA ALA A 311 -16.01 -22.19 2.82
C ALA A 311 -14.52 -21.88 2.89
N ALA A 312 -14.11 -21.07 3.87
CA ALA A 312 -12.72 -20.68 4.03
C ALA A 312 -12.39 -20.38 5.51
N GLU A 313 -11.14 -20.65 5.88
CA GLU A 313 -10.57 -20.23 7.17
C GLU A 313 -9.38 -19.30 6.89
N ILE A 314 -9.52 -18.02 7.24
CA ILE A 314 -8.55 -16.99 6.88
C ILE A 314 -8.02 -16.31 8.13
N ARG A 315 -6.69 -16.32 8.28
CA ARG A 315 -5.99 -15.60 9.36
C ARG A 315 -5.42 -14.29 8.86
N ILE A 316 -5.73 -13.21 9.57
CA ILE A 316 -5.09 -11.91 9.39
C ILE A 316 -4.26 -11.53 10.60
N TRP A 317 -3.14 -10.84 10.36
CA TRP A 317 -2.31 -10.23 11.39
C TRP A 317 -2.45 -8.71 11.35
N GLY A 318 -1.73 -7.99 12.22
CA GLY A 318 -1.87 -6.52 12.30
C GLY A 318 -3.20 -6.04 12.90
N ARG A 319 -3.99 -6.93 13.51
CA ARG A 319 -5.34 -6.66 14.06
C ARG A 319 -5.48 -5.42 14.95
N ARG A 320 -4.41 -4.96 15.60
CA ARG A 320 -4.43 -3.71 16.40
C ARG A 320 -4.66 -2.47 15.54
N ARG A 321 -4.27 -2.51 14.25
CA ARG A 321 -4.50 -1.43 13.28
C ARG A 321 -5.98 -1.21 13.00
N LEU A 322 -6.83 -2.22 13.22
CA LEU A 322 -8.28 -2.08 13.09
C LEU A 322 -8.87 -1.07 14.09
N ALA A 323 -8.15 -0.72 15.17
CA ALA A 323 -8.57 0.33 16.08
C ALA A 323 -8.76 1.70 15.39
N ILE A 324 -8.12 1.93 14.24
CA ILE A 324 -8.33 3.12 13.38
C ILE A 324 -9.80 3.26 12.99
N LEU A 325 -10.48 2.13 12.75
CA LEU A 325 -11.90 2.11 12.39
C LEU A 325 -12.81 2.55 13.54
N GLY A 326 -12.36 2.48 14.80
CA GLY A 326 -13.22 2.65 15.98
C GLY A 326 -14.06 3.93 15.96
N ARG A 327 -13.48 5.04 15.48
CA ARG A 327 -14.15 6.35 15.36
C ARG A 327 -15.28 6.35 14.31
N THR A 328 -15.12 5.57 13.26
CA THR A 328 -16.04 5.52 12.11
C THR A 328 -17.33 4.75 12.39
N LEU A 329 -17.28 3.76 13.29
CA LEU A 329 -18.33 2.74 13.41
C LEU A 329 -19.69 3.28 13.88
N ALA A 330 -19.71 4.40 14.61
CA ALA A 330 -20.95 4.98 15.12
C ALA A 330 -21.83 5.59 14.02
N LEU A 331 -21.23 6.01 12.90
CA LEU A 331 -21.92 6.61 11.75
C LEU A 331 -21.91 5.69 10.51
N ALA A 332 -21.27 4.53 10.62
CA ALA A 332 -21.19 3.56 9.55
C ALA A 332 -22.54 2.88 9.29
N ARG A 333 -22.84 2.61 8.03
CA ARG A 333 -23.95 1.77 7.57
C ARG A 333 -23.53 0.30 7.55
N SER A 334 -22.32 0.04 7.07
CA SER A 334 -21.73 -1.30 6.98
C SER A 334 -20.21 -1.22 6.99
N VAL A 335 -19.58 -2.35 7.31
CA VAL A 335 -18.13 -2.55 7.14
C VAL A 335 -17.91 -3.73 6.21
N ARG A 336 -17.62 -3.45 4.94
CA ARG A 336 -17.29 -4.49 3.96
C ARG A 336 -15.85 -4.96 4.18
N VAL A 337 -15.67 -6.27 4.26
CA VAL A 337 -14.37 -6.89 4.50
C VAL A 337 -13.97 -7.69 3.26
N HIS A 338 -12.77 -7.43 2.74
CA HIS A 338 -12.15 -8.19 1.66
C HIS A 338 -10.95 -8.95 2.22
N LEU A 339 -11.01 -10.28 2.19
CA LEU A 339 -9.93 -11.16 2.64
C LEU A 339 -9.33 -11.90 1.45
N THR A 340 -8.11 -11.53 1.04
CA THR A 340 -7.43 -12.15 -0.13
C THR A 340 -6.76 -13.49 0.19
N GLY A 341 -6.61 -13.82 1.48
CA GLY A 341 -6.07 -15.09 1.94
C GLY A 341 -5.33 -14.96 3.27
N SER A 342 -4.85 -16.08 3.82
CA SER A 342 -4.16 -16.06 5.12
C SER A 342 -2.78 -15.41 4.99
N GLY A 343 -2.58 -14.28 5.68
CA GLY A 343 -1.32 -13.54 5.67
C GLY A 343 -1.08 -12.73 4.40
N LEU A 344 -2.09 -12.67 3.54
CA LEU A 344 -2.17 -11.77 2.40
C LEU A 344 -2.91 -10.48 2.80
N PRO A 345 -2.94 -9.46 1.92
CA PRO A 345 -3.61 -8.22 2.22
C PRO A 345 -5.09 -8.36 2.58
N SER A 346 -5.57 -7.46 3.42
CA SER A 346 -6.99 -7.37 3.77
C SER A 346 -7.45 -5.93 3.74
N PHE A 347 -8.70 -5.73 3.31
CA PHE A 347 -9.28 -4.40 3.19
C PHE A 347 -10.58 -4.31 3.96
N PHE A 348 -10.80 -3.18 4.62
CA PHE A 348 -11.98 -2.87 5.40
C PHE A 348 -12.56 -1.56 4.89
N VAL A 349 -13.71 -1.64 4.21
CA VAL A 349 -14.40 -0.48 3.63
C VAL A 349 -15.59 -0.13 4.51
N VAL A 350 -15.51 1.03 5.18
CA VAL A 350 -16.59 1.56 6.00
C VAL A 350 -17.44 2.48 5.14
N ASP A 351 -18.70 2.12 4.95
CA ASP A 351 -19.67 2.91 4.20
C ASP A 351 -20.44 3.85 5.13
N PHE A 352 -20.52 5.13 4.78
CA PHE A 352 -21.36 6.11 5.45
C PHE A 352 -22.55 6.56 4.57
N GLY A 353 -22.57 6.22 3.28
CA GLY A 353 -23.54 6.62 2.25
C GLY A 353 -23.05 7.78 1.37
N GLY A 354 -22.31 7.48 0.30
CA GLY A 354 -21.65 8.49 -0.56
C GLY A 354 -20.26 8.91 -0.06
N LEU A 355 -19.96 8.63 1.22
CA LEU A 355 -18.63 8.76 1.81
C LEU A 355 -18.14 7.37 2.23
N ARG A 356 -16.91 7.01 1.89
CA ARG A 356 -16.34 5.69 2.21
C ARG A 356 -14.91 5.80 2.71
N PHE A 357 -14.61 5.06 3.77
CA PHE A 357 -13.26 4.95 4.31
C PHE A 357 -12.73 3.54 4.11
N THR A 358 -11.66 3.38 3.34
CA THR A 358 -10.98 2.11 3.09
C THR A 358 -9.70 2.04 3.90
N LEU A 359 -9.59 1.03 4.77
CA LEU A 359 -8.36 0.67 5.45
C LEU A 359 -7.78 -0.60 4.82
N GLY A 360 -6.63 -0.49 4.16
CA GLY A 360 -5.86 -1.61 3.63
C GLY A 360 -4.74 -2.02 4.56
N LEU A 361 -4.61 -3.31 4.87
CA LEU A 361 -3.52 -3.89 5.64
C LEU A 361 -2.70 -4.80 4.73
N SER A 362 -1.38 -4.64 4.73
CA SER A 362 -0.43 -5.41 3.89
C SER A 362 -0.32 -6.92 4.24
N GLY A 363 -1.02 -7.37 5.28
CA GLY A 363 -1.09 -8.76 5.73
C GLY A 363 -0.33 -9.03 7.04
N TRP A 364 0.88 -8.50 7.20
CA TRP A 364 1.72 -8.66 8.41
C TRP A 364 2.17 -7.31 8.97
N THR A 365 2.33 -7.22 10.30
CA THR A 365 2.77 -5.98 10.96
C THR A 365 4.15 -5.49 10.52
N ALA A 366 5.03 -6.40 10.09
CA ALA A 366 6.38 -6.09 9.64
C ALA A 366 6.53 -6.00 8.10
N ASN A 367 5.46 -6.24 7.35
CA ASN A 367 5.46 -6.09 5.89
C ASN A 367 4.89 -4.70 5.57
N ASP A 368 5.64 -3.90 4.84
CA ASP A 368 5.12 -2.68 4.22
C ASP A 368 4.53 -2.99 2.84
N TRP A 369 3.77 -2.03 2.32
CA TRP A 369 3.24 -2.05 0.97
C TRP A 369 4.32 -1.81 -0.09
N SER A 370 5.41 -1.12 0.25
CA SER A 370 6.39 -0.61 -0.72
C SER A 370 7.52 -1.58 -1.08
N SER A 371 7.91 -2.49 -0.18
CA SER A 371 9.10 -3.34 -0.35
C SER A 371 8.83 -4.83 -0.15
N ALA A 372 7.92 -5.20 0.76
CA ALA A 372 7.75 -6.60 1.16
C ALA A 372 6.69 -7.37 0.37
N GLY A 373 5.63 -6.71 -0.11
CA GLY A 373 4.44 -7.37 -0.66
C GLY A 373 4.61 -8.00 -2.05
N GLN A 374 5.29 -7.30 -2.97
CA GLN A 374 5.46 -7.70 -4.39
C GLN A 374 4.20 -8.36 -5.00
N PHE A 375 3.03 -7.81 -4.72
CA PHE A 375 1.74 -8.38 -5.10
C PHE A 375 1.47 -8.21 -6.60
N ASP A 376 2.11 -7.23 -7.22
CA ASP A 376 2.13 -7.07 -8.67
C ASP A 376 2.65 -8.32 -9.40
N LEU A 377 3.52 -9.12 -8.75
CA LEU A 377 4.02 -10.38 -9.31
C LEU A 377 2.95 -11.48 -9.42
N LEU A 378 1.80 -11.31 -8.76
CA LEU A 378 0.65 -12.22 -8.87
C LEU A 378 -0.21 -11.90 -10.10
N ALA A 379 -0.12 -10.67 -10.62
CA ALA A 379 -0.95 -10.20 -11.73
C ALA A 379 -0.55 -10.87 -13.08
N PRO A 380 -1.43 -10.84 -14.09
CA PRO A 380 -1.15 -11.36 -15.43
C PRO A 380 -0.03 -10.57 -16.11
N ARG A 381 0.88 -11.26 -16.81
CA ARG A 381 1.94 -10.61 -17.61
C ARG A 381 1.83 -10.99 -19.09
N HIS A 382 0.65 -10.77 -19.68
CA HIS A 382 0.54 -10.82 -21.14
C HIS A 382 1.35 -9.68 -21.75
N LYS A 383 2.08 -9.98 -22.83
CA LYS A 383 2.70 -8.96 -23.64
C LYS A 383 1.60 -8.22 -24.39
N VAL A 384 1.42 -6.94 -24.09
CA VAL A 384 0.53 -6.05 -24.83
C VAL A 384 1.41 -5.19 -25.72
N ASP A 385 1.12 -5.16 -27.02
CA ASP A 385 1.80 -4.25 -27.94
C ASP A 385 1.47 -2.78 -27.58
N HIS A 386 2.35 -1.87 -27.98
CA HIS A 386 2.25 -0.46 -27.58
C HIS A 386 0.95 0.19 -28.07
N ASP A 387 0.54 -0.11 -29.30
CA ASP A 387 -0.63 0.51 -29.93
C ASP A 387 -1.93 0.07 -29.25
N THR A 388 -2.04 -1.21 -28.91
CA THR A 388 -3.17 -1.77 -28.17
C THR A 388 -3.22 -1.18 -26.75
N ALA A 389 -2.09 -1.14 -26.05
CA ALA A 389 -2.02 -0.53 -24.71
C ALA A 389 -2.45 0.94 -24.74
N GLN A 390 -1.93 1.72 -25.70
CA GLN A 390 -2.27 3.13 -25.86
C GLN A 390 -3.76 3.34 -26.19
N ARG A 391 -4.37 2.46 -27.00
CA ARG A 391 -5.80 2.49 -27.31
C ARG A 391 -6.66 2.25 -26.06
N ILE A 392 -6.30 1.25 -25.25
CA ILE A 392 -6.98 0.96 -23.97
C ILE A 392 -6.83 2.14 -23.02
N PHE A 393 -5.64 2.72 -22.94
CA PHE A 393 -5.40 3.90 -22.11
C PHE A 393 -6.17 5.13 -22.58
N ALA A 394 -6.28 5.37 -23.89
CA ALA A 394 -7.06 6.47 -24.45
C ALA A 394 -8.57 6.29 -24.21
N ALA A 395 -9.06 5.05 -24.28
CA ALA A 395 -10.45 4.73 -23.94
C ALA A 395 -10.74 5.02 -22.46
N LEU A 396 -9.87 4.56 -21.54
CA LEU A 396 -9.97 4.91 -20.12
C LEU A 396 -9.80 6.41 -19.89
N GLY A 397 -8.90 7.07 -20.61
CA GLY A 397 -8.68 8.51 -20.55
C GLY A 397 -9.91 9.31 -20.97
N SER A 398 -10.75 8.77 -21.86
CA SER A 398 -12.01 9.40 -22.26
C SER A 398 -13.12 9.17 -21.25
N ALA A 399 -13.21 7.98 -20.65
CA ALA A 399 -14.22 7.62 -19.66
C ALA A 399 -13.89 8.09 -18.22
N HIS A 400 -12.59 8.31 -17.95
CA HIS A 400 -11.95 8.55 -16.65
C HIS A 400 -12.07 7.39 -15.65
N ALA A 401 -13.17 6.65 -15.66
CA ALA A 401 -13.36 5.41 -14.91
C ALA A 401 -14.08 4.36 -15.77
N ALA A 402 -13.60 3.12 -15.77
CA ALA A 402 -14.22 2.03 -16.52
C ALA A 402 -13.86 0.65 -15.96
N THR A 403 -14.76 -0.32 -16.17
CA THR A 403 -14.48 -1.73 -15.92
C THR A 403 -13.68 -2.36 -17.09
N PRO A 404 -12.95 -3.46 -16.84
CA PRO A 404 -12.24 -4.19 -17.91
C PRO A 404 -13.18 -4.62 -19.04
N ALA A 405 -14.39 -5.09 -18.72
CA ALA A 405 -15.39 -5.50 -19.70
C ALA A 405 -15.89 -4.34 -20.58
N GLU A 406 -16.03 -3.12 -20.01
CA GLU A 406 -16.38 -1.93 -20.78
C GLU A 406 -15.28 -1.53 -21.75
N LEU A 407 -14.03 -1.53 -21.29
CA LEU A 407 -12.87 -1.21 -22.11
C LEU A 407 -12.65 -2.25 -23.22
N ALA A 408 -12.84 -3.53 -22.92
CA ALA A 408 -12.78 -4.61 -23.90
C ALA A 408 -13.81 -4.39 -25.03
N ARG A 409 -15.07 -4.09 -24.68
CA ARG A 409 -16.13 -3.77 -25.66
C ARG A 409 -15.80 -2.52 -26.47
N GLN A 410 -15.31 -1.46 -25.84
CA GLN A 410 -15.03 -0.18 -26.50
C GLN A 410 -13.83 -0.28 -27.47
N THR A 411 -12.81 -1.06 -27.11
CA THR A 411 -11.56 -1.15 -27.89
C THR A 411 -11.53 -2.33 -28.85
N GLY A 412 -12.48 -3.26 -28.75
CA GLY A 412 -12.51 -4.51 -29.51
C GLY A 412 -11.39 -5.48 -29.11
N THR A 413 -10.91 -5.41 -27.88
CA THR A 413 -9.81 -6.24 -27.36
C THR A 413 -10.34 -7.27 -26.36
N GLY A 414 -9.61 -8.37 -26.17
CA GLY A 414 -9.97 -9.38 -25.17
C GLY A 414 -9.70 -8.89 -23.74
N GLU A 415 -10.56 -9.25 -22.78
CA GLU A 415 -10.40 -8.88 -21.37
C GLU A 415 -9.03 -9.22 -20.77
N PRO A 416 -8.35 -10.35 -21.10
CA PRO A 416 -7.00 -10.62 -20.61
C PRO A 416 -5.96 -9.57 -21.05
N LEU A 417 -6.06 -9.05 -22.28
CA LEU A 417 -5.19 -7.99 -22.78
C LEU A 417 -5.50 -6.66 -22.10
N VAL A 418 -6.77 -6.38 -21.84
CA VAL A 418 -7.19 -5.20 -21.07
C VAL A 418 -6.63 -5.25 -19.65
N HIS A 419 -6.76 -6.38 -18.96
CA HIS A 419 -6.18 -6.56 -17.63
C HIS A 419 -4.67 -6.36 -17.63
N ALA A 420 -3.94 -6.97 -18.57
CA ALA A 420 -2.49 -6.81 -18.67
C ALA A 420 -2.08 -5.35 -18.95
N ALA A 421 -2.80 -4.65 -19.83
CA ALA A 421 -2.55 -3.23 -20.11
C ALA A 421 -2.80 -2.36 -18.88
N LEU A 422 -3.92 -2.57 -18.20
CA LEU A 422 -4.27 -1.83 -16.98
C LEU A 422 -3.28 -2.11 -15.84
N THR A 423 -2.83 -3.36 -15.66
CA THR A 423 -1.75 -3.70 -14.73
C THR A 423 -0.47 -2.94 -15.08
N ALA A 424 -0.08 -2.88 -16.36
CA ALA A 424 1.10 -2.13 -16.79
C ALA A 424 0.95 -0.61 -16.52
N TYR A 425 -0.24 -0.04 -16.73
CA TYR A 425 -0.48 1.37 -16.41
C TYR A 425 -0.64 1.66 -14.91
N THR A 426 -1.09 0.68 -14.13
CA THR A 426 -1.06 0.74 -12.68
C THR A 426 0.36 0.71 -12.16
N GLN A 427 1.21 -0.16 -12.72
CA GLN A 427 2.65 -0.14 -12.48
C GLN A 427 3.24 1.21 -12.89
N ALA A 428 2.82 1.79 -14.03
CA ALA A 428 3.22 3.11 -14.48
C ALA A 428 2.74 4.28 -13.60
N GLY A 429 1.95 4.03 -12.56
CA GLY A 429 1.40 5.07 -11.69
C GLY A 429 0.36 5.97 -12.36
N ARG A 430 -0.21 5.54 -13.50
CA ARG A 430 -1.18 6.30 -14.30
C ARG A 430 -2.63 5.86 -14.13
N VAL A 431 -2.82 4.65 -13.59
CA VAL A 431 -4.12 4.03 -13.38
C VAL A 431 -4.18 3.44 -11.97
N MET A 432 -5.31 3.55 -11.30
CA MET A 432 -5.56 2.86 -10.02
C MET A 432 -6.79 1.97 -10.12
N PHE A 433 -6.88 0.96 -9.25
CA PHE A 433 -8.09 0.16 -9.10
C PHE A 433 -8.90 0.67 -7.90
N ASP A 434 -10.18 0.98 -8.11
CA ASP A 434 -11.11 1.34 -7.05
C ASP A 434 -11.80 0.09 -6.51
N LEU A 435 -11.40 -0.34 -5.31
CA LEU A 435 -11.94 -1.53 -4.66
C LEU A 435 -13.45 -1.44 -4.38
N ASP A 436 -13.97 -0.25 -4.06
CA ASP A 436 -15.38 -0.10 -3.70
C ASP A 436 -16.30 -0.25 -4.92
N LYS A 437 -15.96 0.46 -6.00
CA LYS A 437 -16.74 0.45 -7.26
C LYS A 437 -16.31 -0.65 -8.22
N SER A 438 -15.25 -1.41 -7.88
CA SER A 438 -14.70 -2.52 -8.68
C SER A 438 -14.38 -2.14 -10.13
N LEU A 439 -13.71 -1.00 -10.32
CA LEU A 439 -13.37 -0.44 -11.62
C LEU A 439 -11.97 0.18 -11.62
N TYR A 440 -11.44 0.49 -12.80
CA TYR A 440 -10.17 1.20 -12.95
C TYR A 440 -10.41 2.70 -13.17
N ARG A 441 -9.59 3.54 -12.55
CA ARG A 441 -9.63 5.00 -12.65
C ARG A 441 -8.34 5.54 -13.24
N LEU A 442 -8.47 6.55 -14.09
CA LEU A 442 -7.34 7.38 -14.51
C LEU A 442 -6.85 8.17 -13.29
N ARG A 443 -5.59 7.94 -12.89
CA ARG A 443 -4.98 8.64 -11.76
C ARG A 443 -3.46 8.64 -11.92
N GLU A 444 -2.92 9.77 -12.34
CA GLU A 444 -1.49 10.00 -12.54
C GLU A 444 -0.85 10.58 -11.27
N LEU A 445 0.03 9.78 -10.64
CA LEU A 445 0.78 10.16 -9.42
C LEU A 445 1.90 11.15 -9.67
N THR A 446 2.65 10.94 -10.74
CA THR A 446 3.87 11.70 -11.02
C THR A 446 3.65 12.65 -12.17
N ARG A 447 4.35 13.78 -12.11
CA ARG A 447 4.32 14.82 -13.14
C ARG A 447 4.98 14.36 -14.44
N GLU A 448 6.06 13.60 -14.34
CA GLU A 448 6.71 12.93 -15.46
C GLU A 448 6.33 11.44 -15.43
N PRO A 449 6.10 10.81 -16.60
CA PRO A 449 5.92 9.36 -16.65
C PRO A 449 7.10 8.67 -15.98
N LEU A 450 6.82 7.76 -15.04
CA LEU A 450 7.86 6.93 -14.42
C LEU A 450 8.65 6.23 -15.53
N SER A 451 9.98 6.24 -15.44
CA SER A 451 10.80 5.68 -16.50
C SER A 451 10.52 4.18 -16.65
N PRO A 452 10.50 3.61 -17.86
CA PRO A 452 10.31 2.17 -18.04
C PRO A 452 11.33 1.32 -17.27
N GLU A 453 12.50 1.85 -16.94
CA GLU A 453 13.52 1.21 -16.10
C GLU A 453 13.15 1.25 -14.61
N GLN A 454 12.49 2.31 -14.15
CA GLN A 454 11.86 2.40 -12.82
C GLN A 454 10.59 1.53 -12.72
N LEU A 455 9.93 1.24 -13.85
CA LEU A 455 8.70 0.43 -13.98
C LEU A 455 8.93 -1.03 -14.32
N ARG A 456 10.05 -1.37 -14.96
CA ARG A 456 10.57 -2.73 -15.07
C ARG A 456 11.08 -3.10 -13.69
N PHE A 457 10.15 -3.41 -12.81
CA PHE A 457 10.41 -3.92 -11.48
C PHE A 457 11.07 -5.29 -11.58
N ALA A 458 12.35 -5.36 -11.97
CA ALA A 458 13.17 -6.55 -11.78
C ALA A 458 13.34 -6.70 -10.26
N SER A 459 12.34 -7.28 -9.60
CA SER A 459 12.56 -7.80 -8.26
C SER A 459 13.75 -8.76 -8.37
N PRO A 460 14.61 -8.86 -7.34
CA PRO A 460 15.66 -9.86 -7.33
C PRO A 460 15.12 -11.27 -7.64
N GLN A 461 13.85 -11.52 -7.33
CA GLN A 461 13.12 -12.75 -7.67
C GLN A 461 12.83 -12.87 -9.17
N GLU A 462 12.37 -11.80 -9.84
CA GLU A 462 12.16 -11.80 -11.30
C GLU A 462 13.48 -11.92 -12.06
N GLU A 463 14.52 -11.18 -11.67
CA GLU A 463 15.84 -11.28 -12.32
C GLU A 463 16.41 -12.70 -12.21
N LYS A 464 16.28 -13.33 -11.04
CA LYS A 464 16.67 -14.74 -10.87
C LYS A 464 15.78 -15.68 -11.67
N ALA A 465 14.47 -15.42 -11.73
CA ALA A 465 13.56 -16.23 -12.53
C ALA A 465 13.97 -16.20 -14.01
N ASP A 466 14.32 -15.03 -14.54
CA ASP A 466 14.83 -14.88 -15.91
C ASP A 466 16.13 -15.66 -16.12
N ARG A 467 17.09 -15.56 -15.19
CA ARG A 467 18.33 -16.36 -15.27
C ARG A 467 18.06 -17.87 -15.24
N LEU A 468 17.08 -18.33 -14.46
CA LEU A 468 16.69 -19.74 -14.40
C LEU A 468 16.03 -20.21 -15.71
N ILE A 469 15.23 -19.35 -16.33
CA ILE A 469 14.60 -19.59 -17.64
C ILE A 469 15.67 -19.65 -18.74
N ASP A 470 16.54 -18.64 -18.82
CA ASP A 470 17.59 -18.53 -19.84
C ASP A 470 18.57 -19.71 -19.78
N ALA A 471 18.84 -20.20 -18.57
CA ALA A 471 19.67 -21.39 -18.34
C ALA A 471 18.94 -22.72 -18.60
N ASN A 472 17.68 -22.71 -19.03
CA ASN A 472 16.82 -23.88 -19.26
C ASN A 472 16.71 -24.81 -18.03
N LEU A 473 16.63 -24.23 -16.83
CA LEU A 473 16.61 -24.98 -15.55
C LEU A 473 15.20 -25.30 -15.04
N VAL A 474 14.17 -25.04 -15.84
CA VAL A 474 12.76 -25.22 -15.49
C VAL A 474 12.19 -26.42 -16.22
N THR A 475 11.57 -27.35 -15.49
CA THR A 475 10.86 -28.51 -16.05
C THR A 475 9.38 -28.41 -15.72
N ILE A 476 8.53 -28.39 -16.75
CA ILE A 476 7.08 -28.48 -16.58
C ILE A 476 6.70 -29.92 -16.26
N GLY A 477 5.90 -30.10 -15.21
CA GLY A 477 5.31 -31.38 -14.82
C GLY A 477 3.88 -31.51 -15.35
N ARG A 478 2.93 -31.76 -14.45
CA ARG A 478 1.52 -32.01 -14.79
C ARG A 478 0.75 -30.70 -14.87
N ILE A 479 -0.12 -30.57 -15.89
CA ILE A 479 -1.06 -29.47 -16.03
C ILE A 479 -2.48 -30.04 -16.02
N ASP A 480 -3.24 -29.71 -14.99
CA ASP A 480 -4.66 -30.05 -14.87
C ASP A 480 -5.51 -28.80 -15.08
N ARG A 481 -6.51 -28.88 -15.97
CA ARG A 481 -7.48 -27.81 -16.21
C ARG A 481 -8.79 -28.16 -15.51
N ASN A 482 -9.24 -27.32 -14.57
CA ASN A 482 -10.45 -27.58 -13.80
C ASN A 482 -11.26 -26.28 -13.61
N GLN A 483 -12.49 -26.26 -14.14
CA GLN A 483 -13.50 -25.19 -13.93
C GLN A 483 -12.95 -23.74 -13.96
N GLY A 484 -12.21 -23.37 -15.02
CA GLY A 484 -11.69 -22.01 -15.16
C GLY A 484 -10.41 -21.71 -14.38
N ALA A 485 -9.80 -22.70 -13.71
CA ALA A 485 -8.47 -22.62 -13.13
C ALA A 485 -7.55 -23.72 -13.69
N ARG A 486 -6.24 -23.47 -13.67
CA ARG A 486 -5.18 -24.37 -14.13
C ARG A 486 -4.24 -24.66 -12.99
N ALA A 487 -4.19 -25.93 -12.58
CA ALA A 487 -3.21 -26.41 -11.62
C ALA A 487 -1.98 -26.92 -12.37
N VAL A 488 -0.82 -26.35 -12.08
CA VAL A 488 0.45 -26.67 -12.74
C VAL A 488 1.44 -27.15 -11.69
N THR A 489 2.07 -28.29 -11.95
CA THR A 489 3.23 -28.74 -11.18
C THR A 489 4.48 -28.71 -12.05
N GLY A 490 5.64 -28.53 -11.44
CA GLY A 490 6.92 -28.53 -12.12
C GLY A 490 8.08 -28.53 -11.14
N SER A 491 9.29 -28.55 -11.67
CA SER A 491 10.50 -28.54 -10.88
C SER A 491 11.53 -27.58 -11.45
N VAL A 492 12.24 -26.85 -10.59
CA VAL A 492 13.24 -25.85 -10.99
C VAL A 492 14.58 -26.19 -10.33
N LEU A 493 15.62 -26.38 -11.15
CA LEU A 493 16.97 -26.64 -10.66
C LEU A 493 17.64 -25.31 -10.26
N ASP A 494 17.90 -25.15 -8.97
CA ASP A 494 18.57 -23.97 -8.42
C ASP A 494 19.63 -24.41 -7.40
N ASN A 495 20.86 -23.93 -7.56
CA ASN A 495 22.00 -24.29 -6.70
C ASN A 495 22.15 -25.82 -6.46
N ALA A 496 22.04 -26.60 -7.54
CA ALA A 496 22.09 -28.07 -7.52
C ALA A 496 21.00 -28.76 -6.66
N ARG A 497 19.92 -28.05 -6.32
CA ARG A 497 18.72 -28.62 -5.71
C ARG A 497 17.54 -28.48 -6.66
N ASN A 498 16.74 -29.53 -6.78
CA ASN A 498 15.54 -29.50 -7.59
C ASN A 498 14.34 -29.11 -6.73
N GLU A 499 13.91 -27.86 -6.86
CA GLU A 499 12.81 -27.31 -6.09
C GLU A 499 11.47 -27.69 -6.74
N GLN A 500 10.59 -28.32 -5.97
CA GLN A 500 9.25 -28.72 -6.43
C GLN A 500 8.29 -27.55 -6.30
N VAL A 501 7.61 -27.23 -7.38
CA VAL A 501 6.72 -26.07 -7.49
C VAL A 501 5.33 -26.54 -7.92
N SER A 502 4.30 -25.99 -7.26
CA SER A 502 2.90 -26.15 -7.65
C SER A 502 2.19 -24.80 -7.69
N LEU A 503 1.47 -24.50 -8.76
CA LEU A 503 0.78 -23.25 -9.01
C LEU A 503 -0.70 -23.52 -9.33
N VAL A 504 -1.58 -22.59 -8.96
CA VAL A 504 -2.97 -22.52 -9.42
C VAL A 504 -3.19 -21.15 -10.04
N ILE A 505 -3.51 -21.14 -11.33
CA ILE A 505 -3.74 -19.94 -12.14
C ILE A 505 -5.22 -19.88 -12.50
N ASP A 506 -5.90 -18.75 -12.30
CA ASP A 506 -7.32 -18.60 -12.67
C ASP A 506 -7.53 -18.25 -14.17
N GLY A 507 -8.79 -18.01 -14.54
CA GLY A 507 -9.21 -17.71 -15.90
C GLY A 507 -8.76 -16.33 -16.39
N ASP A 508 -8.43 -15.43 -15.47
CA ASP A 508 -7.85 -14.12 -15.73
C ASP A 508 -6.32 -14.18 -15.76
N ASP A 509 -5.74 -15.38 -15.75
CA ASP A 509 -4.31 -15.63 -15.76
C ASP A 509 -3.56 -15.20 -14.49
N ARG A 510 -4.26 -15.03 -13.35
CA ARG A 510 -3.67 -14.60 -12.07
C ARG A 510 -3.17 -15.78 -11.27
N LEU A 511 -2.07 -15.59 -10.54
CA LEU A 511 -1.56 -16.60 -9.62
C LEU A 511 -2.34 -16.56 -8.29
N VAL A 512 -3.24 -17.53 -8.08
CA VAL A 512 -4.15 -17.55 -6.92
C VAL A 512 -3.59 -18.37 -5.77
N GLU A 513 -2.97 -19.51 -6.07
CA GLU A 513 -2.26 -20.32 -5.08
C GLU A 513 -0.90 -20.76 -5.59
N ALA A 514 0.10 -20.80 -4.71
CA ALA A 514 1.42 -21.32 -5.05
C ALA A 514 2.10 -21.99 -3.86
N ARG A 515 2.87 -23.05 -4.14
CA ARG A 515 3.75 -23.74 -3.18
C ARG A 515 5.07 -24.05 -3.83
N CYS A 516 6.15 -23.91 -3.08
CA CYS A 516 7.51 -24.24 -3.50
C CYS A 516 8.25 -24.93 -2.33
N SER A 517 9.17 -25.84 -2.60
CA SER A 517 10.03 -26.44 -1.57
C SER A 517 11.19 -25.56 -1.12
N CYS A 518 11.42 -24.41 -1.77
CA CYS A 518 12.59 -23.58 -1.52
C CYS A 518 12.57 -22.90 -0.14
N HIS A 519 13.76 -22.55 0.33
CA HIS A 519 13.94 -21.88 1.62
C HIS A 519 13.10 -20.61 1.76
N PHE A 520 13.00 -19.80 0.69
CA PHE A 520 12.23 -18.56 0.69
C PHE A 520 10.75 -18.81 0.99
N TYR A 521 10.12 -19.76 0.30
CA TYR A 521 8.71 -20.10 0.52
C TYR A 521 8.49 -20.79 1.87
N VAL A 522 9.40 -21.66 2.32
CA VAL A 522 9.24 -22.32 3.62
C VAL A 522 9.17 -21.29 4.76
N HIS A 523 9.98 -20.24 4.70
CA HIS A 523 10.03 -19.19 5.74
C HIS A 523 8.94 -18.13 5.58
N ASN A 524 8.63 -17.71 4.35
CA ASN A 524 7.76 -16.56 4.10
C ASN A 524 6.37 -16.94 3.59
N LYS A 525 6.17 -18.19 3.12
CA LYS A 525 4.99 -18.59 2.34
C LYS A 525 4.77 -17.60 1.19
N MET A 526 3.53 -17.17 0.96
CA MET A 526 3.19 -16.11 -0.02
C MET A 526 3.23 -14.70 0.58
N ALA A 527 3.65 -14.54 1.84
CA ALA A 527 3.61 -13.25 2.52
C ALA A 527 4.60 -12.22 1.95
N ARG A 528 5.61 -12.66 1.20
CA ARG A 528 6.58 -11.80 0.49
C ARG A 528 6.49 -11.97 -1.04
N GLY A 529 5.30 -12.31 -1.53
CA GLY A 529 5.09 -12.65 -2.92
C GLY A 529 5.65 -14.04 -3.32
N PRO A 530 5.53 -14.40 -4.60
CA PRO A 530 6.05 -15.66 -5.15
C PRO A 530 7.60 -15.67 -5.18
N CYS A 531 8.21 -16.85 -5.04
CA CYS A 531 9.66 -17.01 -5.22
C CYS A 531 10.05 -17.07 -6.69
N GLU A 532 11.34 -16.93 -6.98
CA GLU A 532 11.93 -17.00 -8.32
C GLU A 532 11.53 -18.28 -9.08
N HIS A 533 11.44 -19.43 -8.40
CA HIS A 533 11.04 -20.71 -9.01
C HIS A 533 9.57 -20.73 -9.47
N MET A 534 8.68 -20.11 -8.69
CA MET A 534 7.26 -20.01 -9.04
C MET A 534 7.07 -19.13 -10.28
N LEU A 535 7.79 -18.01 -10.32
CA LEU A 535 7.79 -17.08 -11.44
C LEU A 535 8.36 -17.75 -12.69
N ALA A 536 9.48 -18.46 -12.56
CA ALA A 536 10.12 -19.17 -13.65
C ALA A 536 9.20 -20.23 -14.28
N LEU A 537 8.57 -21.08 -13.45
CA LEU A 537 7.62 -22.09 -13.91
C LEU A 537 6.40 -21.45 -14.59
N ARG A 538 5.82 -20.41 -14.00
CA ARG A 538 4.66 -19.71 -14.57
C ARG A 538 4.96 -19.14 -15.96
N ARG A 539 6.07 -18.42 -16.11
CA ARG A 539 6.51 -17.82 -17.38
C ARG A 539 6.73 -18.86 -18.47
N ILE A 540 7.42 -19.95 -18.14
CA ILE A 540 7.66 -21.06 -19.07
C ILE A 540 6.36 -21.75 -19.51
N VAL A 541 5.41 -21.93 -18.59
CA VAL A 541 4.10 -22.51 -18.93
C VAL A 541 3.33 -21.60 -19.90
N HIS A 542 3.32 -20.28 -19.69
CA HIS A 542 2.72 -19.35 -20.66
C HIS A 542 3.42 -19.39 -22.02
N ALA A 543 4.75 -19.41 -22.03
CA ALA A 543 5.52 -19.44 -23.27
C ALA A 543 5.32 -20.73 -24.08
N GLN A 544 5.33 -21.89 -23.41
CA GLN A 544 5.33 -23.20 -24.07
C GLN A 544 3.94 -23.81 -24.29
N VAL A 545 2.96 -23.48 -23.45
CA VAL A 545 1.62 -24.11 -23.48
C VAL A 545 0.57 -23.20 -24.10
N ASP A 546 0.68 -21.88 -23.91
CA ASP A 546 -0.28 -20.89 -24.41
C ASP A 546 0.18 -20.21 -25.71
N GLY A 547 1.40 -20.49 -26.18
CA GLY A 547 1.91 -20.01 -27.48
C GLY A 547 2.28 -18.53 -27.54
N VAL A 548 2.39 -17.85 -26.39
CA VAL A 548 2.80 -16.44 -26.30
C VAL A 548 4.24 -16.38 -25.81
N ALA A 549 5.20 -16.29 -26.74
CA ALA A 549 6.61 -16.15 -26.40
C ALA A 549 6.85 -14.89 -25.53
N GLN A 550 7.34 -15.11 -24.31
CA GLN A 550 7.88 -14.06 -23.45
C GLN A 550 9.37 -13.93 -23.81
N ASP A 551 9.74 -12.80 -24.42
CA ASP A 551 10.95 -12.55 -25.24
C ASP A 551 12.24 -13.29 -24.85
N GLY A 552 12.82 -13.99 -25.83
CA GLY A 552 14.28 -14.21 -25.92
C GLY A 552 14.93 -13.04 -26.66
N GLN A 553 16.07 -12.57 -26.16
CA GLN A 553 16.84 -11.46 -26.74
C GLN A 553 17.16 -11.70 -28.22
N ALA A 554 16.98 -10.66 -29.05
CA ALA A 554 17.50 -10.61 -30.41
C ALA A 554 19.04 -10.61 -30.36
N GLY A 555 19.63 -11.81 -30.47
CA GLY A 555 21.05 -11.99 -30.71
C GLY A 555 21.40 -11.44 -32.09
N GLY A 556 22.27 -10.42 -32.11
CA GLY A 556 22.83 -9.86 -33.33
C GLY A 556 23.47 -10.95 -34.18
N GLN A 557 23.03 -11.05 -35.43
CA GLN A 557 23.69 -11.83 -36.46
C GLN A 557 25.11 -11.29 -36.65
N ALA A 558 26.08 -12.16 -36.41
CA ALA A 558 27.44 -12.00 -36.92
C ALA A 558 27.39 -11.96 -38.45
N ILE A 559 27.95 -10.90 -39.04
CA ILE A 559 28.32 -10.85 -40.44
C ILE A 559 29.84 -10.97 -40.49
N ALA A 560 30.30 -11.94 -41.30
CA ALA A 560 31.66 -12.38 -41.63
C ALA A 560 32.30 -13.40 -40.67
#